data_AF-A0A2H5YF46-F1
#
_entry.id   AF-A0A2H5YF46-F1
#
_cell.length_a   1.000
_cell.length_b   1.000
_cell.length_c   1.000
_cell.angle_alpha   90.00
_cell.angle_beta   90.00
_cell.angle_gamma   90.00
#
_symmetry.space_group_name_H-M   'P 1'
#
loop_
_entity.id
_entity.type
_entity.pdbx_description
1 polymer ?
#
loop_
_entity_poly.entity_id
_entity_poly.type
_entity_poly.pdbx_seq_one_letter_code
_entity_poly.pdbx_strand_id
1 'polypeptide(L)'
;MMAGPPAPSHLVTEALALGARPRLQISLRETSDPEGDLARARPLFRLLQSHPGKDAVVVTVHTADGRRRQVLFRCCVDKDLLSAIAAVMRRDKQGVRA
;
A
#
# COMPACT_ATOMS: atom_id res chain seq x y z
N MET A 1 -8.52 1.89 19.28
CA MET A 1 -8.41 2.72 18.06
C MET A 1 -7.08 2.39 17.40
N MET A 2 -7.07 1.69 16.27
CA MET A 2 -5.81 1.42 15.55
C MET A 2 -5.51 2.67 14.71
N ALA A 3 -4.48 3.43 15.08
CA ALA A 3 -3.99 4.53 14.26
C ALA A 3 -3.59 3.97 12.90
N GLY A 4 -4.15 4.51 11.82
CA GLY A 4 -3.75 4.17 10.46
C GLY A 4 -2.26 4.48 10.26
N PRO A 5 -1.60 3.83 9.30
CA PRO A 5 -0.22 4.17 8.95
C PRO A 5 -0.14 5.67 8.60
N PRO A 6 0.89 6.39 9.10
CA PRO A 6 0.97 7.83 8.91
C PRO A 6 1.09 8.18 7.43
N ALA A 7 0.49 9.30 7.04
CA ALA A 7 0.75 9.90 5.74
C ALA A 7 2.26 10.22 5.63
N PRO A 8 2.86 10.05 4.44
CA PRO A 8 4.24 10.47 4.20
C PRO A 8 4.39 11.96 4.44
N SER A 9 5.56 12.37 4.92
CA SER A 9 5.90 13.78 5.03
C SER A 9 5.94 14.42 3.64
N HIS A 10 5.80 15.75 3.61
CA HIS A 10 5.84 16.53 2.37
C HIS A 10 7.11 16.26 1.55
N LEU A 11 8.26 16.15 2.22
CA LEU A 11 9.55 15.83 1.62
C LEU A 11 9.57 14.47 0.91
N VAL A 12 8.88 13.46 1.46
CA VAL A 12 8.77 12.14 0.83
C VAL A 12 7.93 12.24 -0.43
N THR A 13 6.81 12.96 -0.38
CA THR A 13 5.95 13.19 -1.54
C THR A 13 6.69 13.93 -2.66
N GLU A 14 7.44 14.99 -2.34
CA GLU A 14 8.28 15.71 -3.30
C GLU A 14 9.40 14.83 -3.86
N ALA A 15 10.11 14.09 -3.02
CA ALA A 15 11.17 13.19 -3.48
C ALA A 15 10.64 12.18 -4.49
N LEU A 16 9.46 11.60 -4.25
CA LEU A 16 8.80 10.69 -5.20
C LEU A 16 8.40 11.40 -6.49
N ALA A 17 7.92 12.65 -6.42
CA ALA A 17 7.62 13.46 -7.60
C ALA A 17 8.88 13.79 -8.43
N LEU A 18 10.03 13.95 -7.76
CA LEU A 18 11.34 14.18 -8.37
C LEU A 18 12.02 12.88 -8.85
N GLY A 19 11.35 11.72 -8.72
CA GLY A 19 11.84 10.45 -9.26
C GLY A 19 12.60 9.57 -8.26
N ALA A 20 12.51 9.84 -6.96
CA ALA A 20 13.02 8.92 -5.94
C ALA A 20 12.37 7.53 -6.10
N ARG A 21 13.20 6.48 -6.03
CA ARG A 21 12.75 5.10 -6.23
C ARG A 21 12.74 4.36 -4.90
N PRO A 22 11.58 4.19 -4.25
CA PRO A 22 11.48 3.35 -3.07
C PRO A 22 11.81 1.91 -3.44
N ARG A 23 12.16 1.09 -2.44
CA ARG A 23 12.47 -0.32 -2.67
C ARG A 23 11.27 -1.08 -3.23
N LEU A 24 10.07 -0.68 -2.81
CA LEU A 24 8.82 -1.24 -3.32
C LEU A 24 7.76 -0.14 -3.43
N GLN A 25 7.02 -0.16 -4.54
CA GLN A 25 5.87 0.70 -4.76
C GLN A 25 4.65 -0.16 -5.09
N ILE A 26 3.55 0.10 -4.40
CA ILE A 26 2.27 -0.61 -4.58
C ILE A 26 1.21 0.42 -4.91
N SER A 27 0.36 0.12 -5.89
CA SER A 27 -0.76 0.98 -6.27
C SER A 27 -2.07 0.26 -6.00
N LEU A 28 -2.94 0.91 -5.24
CA LEU A 28 -4.32 0.51 -4.98
C LEU A 28 -5.25 1.53 -5.62
N ARG A 29 -6.43 1.08 -6.04
CA ARG A 29 -7.48 1.94 -6.59
C ARG A 29 -8.77 1.68 -5.82
N GLU A 30 -9.33 2.76 -5.27
CA GLU A 30 -10.68 2.74 -4.71
C GLU A 30 -11.72 2.61 -5.82
N THR A 31 -12.84 2.02 -5.46
CA THR A 31 -14.02 1.80 -6.28
C THR A 31 -15.19 2.57 -5.68
N SER A 32 -16.41 2.33 -6.18
CA SER A 32 -17.62 2.85 -5.55
C SER A 32 -18.02 2.11 -4.27
N ASP A 33 -17.32 1.02 -3.91
CA ASP A 33 -17.54 0.23 -2.70
C ASP A 33 -16.41 0.46 -1.67
N PRO A 34 -16.54 1.47 -0.79
CA PRO A 34 -15.49 1.82 0.17
C PRO A 34 -15.27 0.73 1.23
N GLU A 35 -16.30 -0.04 1.60
CA GLU A 35 -16.15 -1.13 2.57
C GLU A 35 -15.37 -2.29 1.96
N GLY A 36 -15.70 -2.67 0.72
CA GLY A 36 -14.94 -3.65 -0.04
C GLY A 36 -13.50 -3.23 -0.27
N ASP A 37 -13.26 -1.95 -0.60
CA ASP A 37 -11.92 -1.40 -0.78
C ASP A 37 -11.09 -1.52 0.50
N LEU A 38 -11.67 -1.15 1.64
CA LEU A 38 -11.01 -1.26 2.93
C LEU A 38 -10.74 -2.72 3.29
N ALA A 39 -11.70 -3.62 3.08
CA ALA A 39 -11.54 -5.05 3.32
C ALA A 39 -10.40 -5.66 2.48
N ARG A 40 -10.25 -5.20 1.23
CA ARG A 40 -9.18 -5.63 0.31
C ARG A 40 -7.81 -5.04 0.66
N ALA A 41 -7.75 -3.78 1.11
CA ALA A 41 -6.50 -3.12 1.49
C ALA A 41 -5.96 -3.57 2.88
N ARG A 42 -6.85 -3.91 3.82
CA ARG A 42 -6.48 -4.18 5.22
C ARG A 42 -5.47 -5.31 5.42
N PRO A 43 -5.55 -6.47 4.72
CA PRO A 43 -4.54 -7.52 4.81
C PRO A 43 -3.15 -7.04 4.37
N LEU A 44 -3.07 -6.23 3.30
CA LEU A 44 -1.80 -5.66 2.85
C LEU A 44 -1.21 -4.74 3.92
N PHE A 45 -2.01 -3.84 4.49
CA PHE A 45 -1.50 -2.88 5.48
C PHE A 45 -1.02 -3.58 6.75
N ARG A 46 -1.75 -4.60 7.22
CA ARG A 46 -1.32 -5.45 8.34
C ARG A 46 -0.02 -6.19 8.03
N LEU A 47 0.10 -6.74 6.83
CA LEU A 47 1.31 -7.43 6.40
C LEU A 47 2.52 -6.50 6.39
N LEU A 48 2.39 -5.27 5.88
CA LEU A 48 3.47 -4.29 5.87
C LEU A 48 3.85 -3.85 7.29
N GLN A 49 2.87 -3.67 8.17
CA GLN A 49 3.11 -3.32 9.59
C GLN A 49 3.80 -4.45 10.37
N SER A 50 3.56 -5.72 10.02
CA SER A 50 4.16 -6.86 10.72
C SER A 50 5.59 -7.18 10.28
N HIS A 51 6.14 -6.47 9.29
CA HIS A 51 7.50 -6.68 8.76
C HIS A 51 8.34 -5.40 8.85
N PRO A 52 8.58 -4.84 10.06
CA PRO A 52 9.33 -3.60 10.20
C PRO A 52 10.77 -3.74 9.70
N GLY A 53 11.30 -2.69 9.06
CA GLY A 53 12.67 -2.65 8.58
C GLY A 53 13.06 -1.29 8.01
N LYS A 54 14.16 -1.22 7.25
CA LYS A 54 14.74 0.06 6.78
C LYS A 54 14.39 0.45 5.34
N ASP A 55 13.72 -0.43 4.60
CA ASP A 55 13.39 -0.17 3.21
C ASP A 55 12.11 0.65 3.11
N ALA A 56 12.11 1.66 2.25
CA ALA A 56 10.90 2.43 1.97
C ALA A 56 9.95 1.61 1.10
N VAL A 57 8.72 1.43 1.58
CA VAL A 57 7.60 0.88 0.83
C VAL A 57 6.52 1.95 0.73
N VAL A 58 6.19 2.35 -0.50
CA VAL A 58 5.17 3.38 -0.75
C VAL A 58 3.92 2.70 -1.29
N VAL A 59 2.81 2.87 -0.58
CA VAL A 59 1.49 2.52 -1.09
C VAL A 59 0.82 3.78 -1.61
N THR A 60 0.49 3.81 -2.89
CA THR A 60 -0.32 4.84 -3.52
C THR A 60 -1.76 4.35 -3.61
N VAL A 61 -2.70 5.09 -3.03
CA VAL A 61 -4.14 4.87 -3.16
C VAL A 61 -4.69 5.93 -4.11
N HIS A 62 -5.20 5.50 -5.26
CA HIS A 62 -6.01 6.32 -6.14
C HIS A 62 -7.44 6.29 -5.64
N THR A 63 -7.90 7.40 -5.10
CA THR A 63 -9.23 7.50 -4.49
C THR A 63 -10.31 7.63 -5.55
N ALA A 64 -11.56 7.28 -5.21
CA ALA A 64 -12.68 7.31 -6.16
C ALA A 64 -12.97 8.73 -6.68
N ASP A 65 -12.63 9.77 -5.91
CA ASP A 65 -12.72 11.19 -6.28
C ASP A 65 -11.55 11.67 -7.18
N GLY A 66 -10.69 10.75 -7.64
CA GLY A 66 -9.57 11.04 -8.54
C GLY A 66 -8.32 11.58 -7.84
N ARG A 67 -8.33 11.74 -6.52
CA ARG A 67 -7.14 12.15 -5.76
C ARG A 67 -6.15 11.00 -5.61
N ARG A 68 -4.93 11.36 -5.22
CA ARG A 68 -3.86 10.43 -4.91
C ARG A 68 -3.47 10.58 -3.45
N ARG A 69 -3.61 9.52 -2.66
CA ARG A 69 -3.10 9.44 -1.29
C ARG A 69 -1.91 8.52 -1.27
N GLN A 70 -0.88 8.89 -0.53
CA GLN A 70 0.30 8.04 -0.33
C GLN A 70 0.36 7.64 1.13
N VAL A 71 0.90 6.45 1.38
CA VAL A 71 1.20 5.91 2.70
C VAL A 71 2.59 5.33 2.65
N LEU A 72 3.45 5.69 3.61
CA LEU A 72 4.81 5.19 3.70
C LEU A 72 4.92 4.15 4.82
N PHE A 73 5.51 3.01 4.49
CA PHE A 73 5.95 2.01 5.45
C PHE A 73 7.46 1.86 5.40
N ARG A 74 8.03 1.45 6.52
CA ARG A 74 9.43 1.09 6.66
C ARG A 74 9.49 -0.40 6.94
N CYS A 75 9.85 -1.18 5.92
CA CYS A 75 9.75 -2.63 5.95
C CYS A 75 11.11 -3.30 5.71
N CYS A 76 11.23 -4.58 6.08
CA CYS A 76 12.28 -5.45 5.59
C CYS A 76 11.82 -6.07 4.26
N VAL A 77 12.31 -5.58 3.12
CA VAL A 77 11.86 -6.06 1.81
C VAL A 77 12.73 -7.22 1.34
N ASP A 78 12.37 -8.41 1.82
CA ASP A 78 12.96 -9.70 1.46
C ASP A 78 12.03 -10.53 0.55
N LYS A 79 12.47 -11.74 0.21
CA LYS A 79 11.70 -12.66 -0.65
C LYS A 79 10.40 -13.13 -0.01
N ASP A 80 10.36 -13.25 1.31
CA ASP A 80 9.20 -13.76 2.04
C ASP A 80 8.09 -12.71 2.07
N LEU A 81 8.44 -11.45 2.36
CA LEU A 81 7.50 -10.33 2.30
C LEU A 81 6.97 -10.15 0.86
N LEU A 82 7.83 -10.20 -0.15
CA LEU A 82 7.40 -10.10 -1.55
C LEU A 82 6.43 -11.23 -1.94
N SER A 83 6.71 -12.46 -1.49
CA SER A 83 5.84 -13.61 -1.74
C SER A 83 4.49 -13.47 -1.04
N ALA A 84 4.48 -13.00 0.21
CA ALA A 84 3.27 -12.73 0.97
C ALA A 84 2.41 -11.62 0.33
N ILE A 85 3.03 -10.53 -0.12
CA ILE A 85 2.35 -9.45 -0.85
C ILE A 85 1.72 -10.00 -2.12
N ALA A 86 2.47 -10.78 -2.91
CA ALA A 86 1.93 -11.39 -4.13
C ALA A 86 0.74 -12.34 -3.85
N ALA A 87 0.72 -13.02 -2.70
CA ALA A 87 -0.42 -13.84 -2.29
C ALA A 87 -1.66 -12.98 -1.95
N VAL A 88 -1.48 -11.87 -1.22
CA VAL A 88 -2.57 -10.93 -0.90
C VAL A 88 -3.13 -10.31 -2.18
N MET A 89 -2.27 -9.83 -3.08
CA MET A 89 -2.70 -9.20 -4.34
C MET A 89 -3.39 -10.18 -5.30
N ARG A 90 -3.08 -11.48 -5.24
CA ARG A 90 -3.76 -12.51 -6.06
C ARG A 90 -5.16 -12.85 -5.56
N ARG A 91 -5.38 -12.84 -4.23
CA ARG A 91 -6.72 -13.05 -3.65
C ARG A 91 -7.69 -11.94 -4.06
N ASP A 92 -7.18 -10.71 -4.19
CA ASP A 92 -7.94 -9.56 -4.66
C ASP A 92 -8.48 -9.75 -6.09
N LYS A 93 -7.64 -10.27 -7.00
CA LYS A 93 -8.03 -10.54 -8.40
C LYS A 93 -9.08 -11.64 -8.55
N GLN A 94 -9.19 -12.57 -7.59
CA GLN A 94 -10.13 -13.70 -7.67
C GLN A 94 -11.53 -13.36 -7.14
N GLY A 95 -11.68 -12.25 -6.41
CA GLY A 95 -12.99 -11.75 -5.95
C GLY A 95 -13.82 -11.03 -7.02
N VAL A 96 -13.24 -10.77 -8.19
CA VAL A 96 -13.92 -10.20 -9.36
C VAL A 96 -14.28 -11.33 -10.33
N ARG A 97 -15.29 -12.12 -9.98
CA ARG A 97 -16.01 -12.96 -10.95
C ARG A 97 -17.48 -12.57 -10.86
N ALA A 98 -17.93 -11.88 -11.90
CA ALA A 98 -19.36 -11.69 -12.19
C ALA A 98 -20.00 -13.03 -12.57
#